data_AF-A0A7L2I940-F1
#
_entry.id   AF-A0A7L2I940-F1
#
_cell.length_a   1.000
_cell.length_b   1.000
_cell.length_c   1.000
_cell.angle_alpha   90.00
_cell.angle_beta   90.00
_cell.angle_gamma   90.00
#
_symmetry.space_group_name_H-M   'P 1'
#
loop_
_entity.id
_entity.type
_entity.pdbx_description
1 polymer ?
#
loop_
_entity_poly.entity_id
_entity_poly.type
_entity_poly.pdbx_seq_one_letter_code
_entity_poly.pdbx_strand_id
1 'polypeptide(L)'
;EFAAALLSHGKGVAFHIQPSTGTLKAFQQLIIEITAYNNMWGEYQDDLVCKVGDLQTKLIPMQMTVKGCPIFLQMTGPQTEQPIIRFPHPRFGTHISGASPVFRRIQLKNPTPFDIRLDWQIYNQEEDDKKLVDLLMFFGDPFPLQYRTASTGSTSESEITLKLDQAAIPCGSIHPASRTTDEKETTTQESTIQEKITIHIRPHEGIPADNPYSITPRQIVIPGGGSICVCISFSPLILPEAVTEAQCEGLALGFMSLDDKFAQTVPTKVHRRQGYEAPPLRVSLQAFIAQAVLKVDMDHSRGMVFHSAASDLLPDQPPSGVLTDSVMTQSLKLTNHTKAPLYFRLLLSAPFSLSSTKTSHSKKESEQQPQLVLYPQQNMLVKVSFHTTLELLTYQYLPDTQLLPGVQVLQSENGERKLQFNQNLVIEHSNSTCQV
;
A
#
# COMPACT_ATOMS: atom_id res chain seq x y z
N GLU A 1 -4.51 -25.98 -29.65
CA GLU A 1 -3.37 -26.77 -30.16
C GLU A 1 -2.76 -26.20 -31.44
N PHE A 2 -3.53 -25.90 -32.49
CA PHE A 2 -3.00 -25.37 -33.76
C PHE A 2 -2.20 -24.06 -33.62
N ALA A 3 -2.75 -23.03 -32.97
CA ALA A 3 -2.03 -21.76 -32.75
C ALA A 3 -0.75 -21.93 -31.90
N ALA A 4 -0.79 -22.84 -30.92
CA ALA A 4 0.37 -23.15 -30.08
C ALA A 4 1.48 -23.84 -30.90
N ALA A 5 1.12 -24.71 -31.83
CA ALA A 5 2.08 -25.34 -32.75
C ALA A 5 2.73 -24.30 -33.68
N LEU A 6 1.95 -23.36 -34.22
CA LEU A 6 2.49 -22.27 -35.06
C LEU A 6 3.46 -21.36 -34.31
N LEU A 7 3.20 -21.11 -33.01
CA LEU A 7 4.01 -20.25 -32.15
C LEU A 7 5.12 -20.98 -31.38
N SER A 8 5.29 -22.28 -31.59
CA SER A 8 6.24 -23.15 -30.86
C SER A 8 7.71 -22.71 -30.95
N HIS A 9 8.07 -21.96 -31.99
CA HIS A 9 9.42 -21.43 -32.18
C HIS A 9 9.75 -20.25 -31.25
N GLY A 10 8.81 -19.77 -30.44
CA GLY A 10 9.04 -18.69 -29.47
C GLY A 10 9.32 -17.33 -30.10
N LYS A 11 9.15 -17.15 -31.42
CA LYS A 11 9.50 -15.90 -32.11
C LYS A 11 8.49 -14.77 -31.92
N GLY A 12 7.36 -15.02 -31.28
CA GLY A 12 6.36 -14.02 -30.91
C GLY A 12 5.16 -13.92 -31.85
N VAL A 13 5.37 -14.09 -33.16
CA VAL A 13 4.32 -14.03 -34.20
C VAL A 13 4.50 -15.17 -35.21
N ALA A 14 3.38 -15.67 -35.74
CA ALA A 14 3.35 -16.58 -36.88
C ALA A 14 2.25 -16.17 -37.86
N PHE A 15 2.55 -16.21 -39.16
CA PHE A 15 1.59 -15.98 -40.24
C PHE A 15 1.24 -17.30 -40.91
N HIS A 16 -0.05 -17.63 -40.95
CA HIS A 16 -0.57 -18.80 -41.64
C HIS A 16 -1.27 -18.39 -42.92
N ILE A 17 -0.96 -19.05 -44.04
CA ILE A 17 -1.39 -18.65 -45.39
C ILE A 17 -2.26 -19.77 -45.97
N GLN A 18 -3.46 -19.43 -46.45
CA GLN A 18 -4.38 -20.39 -47.04
C GLN A 18 -5.12 -19.80 -48.26
N PRO A 19 -5.04 -20.44 -49.44
CA PRO A 19 -4.15 -21.55 -49.79
C PRO A 19 -2.68 -21.09 -49.89
N SER A 20 -1.74 -21.94 -49.49
CA SER A 20 -0.30 -21.66 -49.61
C SER A 20 0.27 -21.98 -50.99
N THR A 21 -0.45 -22.78 -51.78
CA THR A 21 -0.12 -23.15 -53.17
C THR A 21 -1.40 -23.32 -53.99
N GLY A 22 -1.33 -23.17 -55.31
CA GLY A 22 -2.48 -23.34 -56.19
C GLY A 22 -2.13 -23.06 -57.66
N THR A 23 -3.11 -23.28 -58.54
CA THR A 23 -3.01 -22.95 -59.97
C THR A 23 -4.04 -21.88 -60.32
N LEU A 24 -3.56 -20.77 -60.89
CA LEU A 24 -4.40 -19.71 -61.43
C LEU A 24 -4.60 -19.95 -62.93
N LYS A 25 -5.85 -20.14 -63.36
CA LYS A 25 -6.20 -20.18 -64.79
C LYS A 25 -6.10 -18.77 -65.40
N ALA A 26 -6.10 -18.70 -66.73
CA ALA A 26 -6.14 -17.44 -67.45
C ALA A 26 -7.32 -16.58 -66.96
N PHE A 27 -7.03 -15.34 -66.59
CA PHE A 27 -7.99 -14.35 -66.06
C PHE A 27 -8.72 -14.77 -64.76
N GLN A 28 -8.27 -15.82 -64.08
CA GLN A 28 -8.80 -16.21 -62.78
C GLN A 28 -8.25 -15.32 -61.68
N GLN A 29 -9.07 -15.06 -60.66
CA GLN A 29 -8.66 -14.45 -59.40
C GLN A 29 -8.70 -15.50 -58.29
N LEU A 30 -7.73 -15.43 -57.38
CA LEU A 30 -7.66 -16.27 -56.19
C LEU A 30 -7.45 -15.36 -54.98
N ILE A 31 -8.28 -15.54 -53.95
CA ILE A 31 -8.12 -14.86 -52.67
C ILE A 31 -7.23 -15.74 -51.80
N ILE A 32 -6.19 -15.13 -51.21
CA ILE A 32 -5.31 -15.77 -50.24
C ILE A 32 -5.62 -15.17 -48.87
N GLU A 33 -6.03 -16.00 -47.93
CA GLU A 33 -6.24 -15.64 -46.54
C GLU A 33 -4.91 -15.72 -45.78
N ILE A 34 -4.62 -14.69 -44.97
CA ILE A 34 -3.43 -14.61 -44.15
C ILE A 34 -3.87 -14.38 -42.70
N THR A 35 -3.67 -15.39 -41.86
CA THR A 35 -4.05 -15.35 -40.44
C THR A 35 -2.81 -15.16 -39.58
N ALA A 36 -2.81 -14.12 -38.74
CA ALA A 36 -1.70 -13.83 -37.83
C ALA A 36 -2.01 -14.32 -36.41
N TYR A 37 -1.04 -15.00 -35.79
CA TYR A 37 -1.08 -15.43 -34.39
C TYR A 37 0.06 -14.77 -33.63
N ASN A 38 -0.14 -14.44 -32.35
CA ASN A 38 0.90 -13.85 -31.51
C ASN A 38 0.85 -14.33 -30.05
N ASN A 39 2.02 -14.33 -29.39
CA ASN A 39 2.17 -14.58 -27.95
C ASN A 39 3.19 -13.65 -27.25
N MET A 40 3.68 -12.64 -27.97
CA MET A 40 4.61 -11.61 -27.46
C MET A 40 4.25 -10.24 -28.02
N TRP A 41 4.52 -9.18 -27.25
CA TRP A 41 4.46 -7.80 -27.77
C TRP A 41 5.65 -7.51 -28.68
N GLY A 42 5.54 -6.46 -29.49
CA GLY A 42 6.63 -6.00 -30.36
C GLY A 42 6.18 -5.59 -31.75
N GLU A 43 7.15 -5.13 -32.52
CA GLU A 43 7.04 -4.77 -33.93
C GLU A 43 7.69 -5.87 -34.77
N TYR A 44 6.92 -6.41 -35.70
CA TYR A 44 7.26 -7.56 -36.51
C TYR A 44 7.23 -7.18 -37.99
N GLN A 45 8.28 -7.54 -38.72
CA GLN A 45 8.41 -7.34 -40.15
C GLN A 45 8.87 -8.64 -40.81
N ASP A 46 8.23 -9.01 -41.91
CA ASP A 46 8.63 -10.15 -42.73
C ASP A 46 8.20 -9.95 -44.19
N ASP A 47 8.65 -10.81 -45.09
CA ASP A 47 8.25 -10.81 -46.49
C ASP A 47 7.48 -12.08 -46.84
N LEU A 48 6.28 -11.91 -47.40
CA LEU A 48 5.58 -13.00 -48.07
C LEU A 48 6.22 -13.26 -49.43
N VAL A 49 6.75 -14.46 -49.59
CA VAL A 49 7.44 -14.90 -50.80
C VAL A 49 6.46 -15.54 -51.77
N CYS A 50 6.12 -14.84 -52.85
CA CYS A 50 5.26 -15.35 -53.92
C CYS A 50 6.09 -15.85 -55.10
N LYS A 51 5.98 -17.15 -55.40
CA LYS A 51 6.66 -17.80 -56.53
C LYS A 51 5.62 -18.29 -57.54
N VAL A 52 5.78 -17.94 -58.81
CA VAL A 52 4.87 -18.30 -59.90
C VAL A 52 5.65 -18.94 -61.03
N GLY A 53 5.70 -20.28 -61.07
CA GLY A 53 6.48 -21.03 -62.07
C GLY A 53 7.93 -20.51 -62.15
N ASP A 54 8.37 -20.22 -63.38
CA ASP A 54 9.72 -19.71 -63.67
C ASP A 54 9.82 -18.16 -63.63
N LEU A 55 8.77 -17.47 -63.17
CA LEU A 55 8.79 -16.01 -63.05
C LEU A 55 9.64 -15.56 -61.87
N GLN A 56 10.11 -14.31 -61.94
CA GLN A 56 10.83 -13.68 -60.83
C GLN A 56 9.99 -13.72 -59.55
N THR A 57 10.63 -14.15 -58.45
CA THR A 57 10.00 -14.19 -57.13
C THR A 57 9.60 -12.79 -56.70
N LYS A 58 8.33 -12.63 -56.29
CA LYS A 58 7.80 -11.37 -55.77
C LYS A 58 7.76 -11.41 -54.25
N LEU A 59 8.36 -10.41 -53.62
CA LEU A 59 8.30 -10.20 -52.18
C LEU A 59 7.17 -9.21 -51.87
N ILE A 60 6.30 -9.57 -50.93
CA ILE A 60 5.21 -8.73 -50.46
C ILE A 60 5.49 -8.41 -48.98
N PRO A 61 5.83 -7.17 -48.63
CA PRO A 61 6.20 -6.83 -47.25
C PRO A 61 4.99 -6.95 -46.33
N MET A 62 5.21 -7.59 -45.18
CA MET A 62 4.24 -7.79 -44.11
C MET A 62 4.72 -7.09 -42.84
N GLN A 63 3.81 -6.39 -42.17
CA GLN A 63 4.10 -5.72 -40.91
C GLN A 63 2.98 -5.99 -39.90
N MET A 64 3.36 -6.29 -38.66
CA MET A 64 2.43 -6.49 -37.54
C MET A 64 2.99 -5.82 -36.29
N THR A 65 2.15 -5.08 -35.57
CA THR A 65 2.52 -4.51 -34.28
C THR A 65 1.58 -5.05 -33.21
N VAL A 66 2.15 -5.70 -32.20
CA VAL A 66 1.43 -6.18 -31.02
C VAL A 66 1.71 -5.19 -29.89
N LYS A 67 0.68 -4.44 -29.48
CA LYS A 67 0.74 -3.45 -28.40
C LYS A 67 0.14 -3.98 -27.10
N GLY A 68 0.47 -3.34 -25.98
CA GLY A 68 -0.09 -3.63 -24.66
C GLY A 68 0.92 -4.30 -23.71
N CYS A 69 0.49 -4.51 -22.47
CA CYS A 69 1.25 -5.24 -21.46
C CYS A 69 0.74 -6.69 -21.41
N PRO A 70 1.59 -7.71 -21.65
CA PRO A 70 1.17 -9.11 -21.59
C PRO A 70 0.96 -9.63 -20.16
N ILE A 71 1.53 -8.95 -19.15
CA ILE A 71 1.37 -9.32 -17.75
C ILE A 71 0.00 -8.88 -17.26
N PHE A 72 -0.70 -9.77 -16.57
CA PHE A 72 -1.97 -9.43 -15.93
C PHE A 72 -2.06 -9.98 -14.51
N LEU A 73 -2.92 -9.35 -13.73
CA LEU A 73 -3.28 -9.79 -12.39
C LEU A 73 -4.24 -10.97 -12.50
N GLN A 74 -3.94 -12.10 -11.83
CA GLN A 74 -4.78 -13.30 -11.92
C GLN A 74 -6.24 -13.05 -11.50
N MET A 75 -6.48 -12.08 -10.61
CA MET A 75 -7.82 -11.68 -10.18
C MET A 75 -8.68 -11.06 -11.29
N THR A 76 -8.09 -10.67 -12.43
CA THR A 76 -8.73 -9.79 -13.42
C THR A 76 -8.81 -10.37 -14.83
N GLY A 77 -8.08 -11.45 -15.12
CA GLY A 77 -7.96 -12.00 -16.48
C GLY A 77 -7.27 -11.02 -17.47
N PRO A 78 -7.06 -11.43 -18.73
CA PRO A 78 -6.51 -10.55 -19.77
C PRO A 78 -7.55 -9.51 -20.20
N GLN A 79 -7.21 -8.22 -20.15
CA GLN A 79 -8.06 -7.13 -20.66
C GLN A 79 -7.50 -6.59 -21.98
N THR A 80 -8.37 -6.45 -22.99
CA THR A 80 -8.01 -6.14 -24.37
C THR A 80 -8.22 -4.68 -24.78
N GLU A 81 -8.66 -3.78 -23.88
CA GLU A 81 -8.90 -2.37 -24.22
C GLU A 81 -8.26 -1.40 -23.20
N GLN A 82 -7.53 -0.40 -23.68
CA GLN A 82 -7.00 0.72 -22.88
C GLN A 82 -8.12 1.70 -22.45
N PRO A 83 -7.90 2.59 -21.48
CA PRO A 83 -7.49 2.38 -20.10
C PRO A 83 -8.60 2.92 -19.16
N ILE A 84 -9.87 2.56 -19.39
CA ILE A 84 -10.96 2.83 -18.43
C ILE A 84 -11.75 1.54 -18.24
N ILE A 85 -11.03 0.51 -17.86
CA ILE A 85 -11.67 -0.64 -17.24
C ILE A 85 -11.25 -0.57 -15.78
N ARG A 86 -12.25 -0.47 -14.92
CA ARG A 86 -12.11 -0.52 -13.47
C ARG A 86 -11.31 -1.77 -13.14
N PHE A 87 -10.00 -1.63 -12.96
CA PHE A 87 -9.24 -2.60 -12.20
C PHE A 87 -10.04 -2.81 -10.91
N PRO A 88 -10.26 -4.03 -10.40
CA PRO A 88 -10.52 -4.18 -8.99
C PRO A 88 -9.26 -3.64 -8.31
N HIS A 89 -9.24 -2.33 -8.08
CA HIS A 89 -8.18 -1.61 -7.39
C HIS A 89 -7.97 -2.38 -6.10
N PRO A 90 -6.75 -2.77 -5.72
CA PRO A 90 -6.50 -3.27 -4.38
C PRO A 90 -6.94 -2.18 -3.40
N ARG A 91 -8.20 -2.27 -2.96
CA ARG A 91 -8.75 -1.38 -1.96
C ARG A 91 -8.23 -1.90 -0.64
N PHE A 92 -7.34 -1.13 -0.03
CA PHE A 92 -6.89 -1.42 1.33
C PHE A 92 -8.06 -1.25 2.31
N GLY A 93 -9.02 -0.39 1.96
CA GLY A 93 -10.19 -0.09 2.79
C GLY A 93 -9.92 1.15 3.63
N THR A 94 -10.69 1.31 4.70
CA THR A 94 -10.50 2.39 5.66
C THR A 94 -9.65 1.90 6.82
N HIS A 95 -8.61 2.65 7.16
CA HIS A 95 -7.72 2.41 8.28
C HIS A 95 -7.69 3.60 9.22
N ILE A 96 -7.29 3.36 10.47
CA ILE A 96 -7.15 4.42 11.45
C ILE A 96 -5.83 5.15 11.24
N SER A 97 -5.84 6.46 11.43
CA SER A 97 -4.67 7.35 11.44
C SER A 97 -3.55 6.77 12.30
N GLY A 98 -2.35 6.61 11.71
CA GLY A 98 -1.17 6.06 12.40
C GLY A 98 -1.24 4.57 12.76
N ALA A 99 -2.20 3.81 12.22
CA ALA A 99 -2.27 2.37 12.43
C ALA A 99 -1.11 1.62 11.76
N SER A 100 -0.87 0.38 12.18
CA SER A 100 0.19 -0.47 11.62
C SER A 100 0.00 -0.71 10.10
N PRO A 101 1.09 -0.83 9.34
CA PRO A 101 1.03 -1.15 7.93
C PRO A 101 0.26 -2.44 7.62
N VAL A 102 -0.48 -2.42 6.52
CA VAL A 102 -1.26 -3.56 6.02
C VAL A 102 -0.71 -4.06 4.70
N PHE A 103 -0.80 -5.37 4.48
CA PHE A 103 -0.15 -6.03 3.35
C PHE A 103 -1.17 -6.79 2.49
N ARG A 104 -1.06 -6.65 1.17
CA ARG A 104 -1.82 -7.40 0.17
C ARG A 104 -0.87 -8.14 -0.74
N ARG A 105 -1.11 -9.44 -0.93
CA ARG A 105 -0.39 -10.25 -1.92
C ARG A 105 -1.19 -10.26 -3.21
N ILE A 106 -0.54 -9.95 -4.32
CA ILE A 106 -1.12 -10.02 -5.66
C ILE A 106 -0.33 -11.01 -6.51
N GLN A 107 -1.04 -11.81 -7.32
CA GLN A 107 -0.43 -12.78 -8.23
C GLN A 107 -0.40 -12.21 -9.65
N LEU A 108 0.79 -12.14 -10.21
CA LEU A 108 1.08 -11.72 -11.57
C LEU A 108 1.24 -12.95 -12.44
N LYS A 109 0.66 -12.94 -13.65
CA LYS A 109 0.76 -14.03 -14.61
C LYS A 109 1.43 -13.56 -15.89
N ASN A 110 2.36 -14.36 -16.38
CA ASN A 110 3.06 -14.16 -17.64
C ASN A 110 2.60 -15.24 -18.64
N PRO A 111 1.73 -14.91 -19.60
CA PRO A 111 1.28 -15.86 -20.62
C PRO A 111 2.30 -16.08 -21.75
N THR A 112 3.40 -15.30 -21.75
CA THR A 112 4.38 -15.31 -22.83
C THR A 112 5.42 -16.43 -22.64
N PRO A 113 6.13 -16.85 -23.69
CA PRO A 113 7.11 -17.94 -23.58
C PRO A 113 8.41 -17.56 -22.85
N PHE A 114 8.66 -16.27 -22.59
CA PHE A 114 9.92 -15.81 -22.01
C PHE A 114 9.73 -15.21 -20.62
N ASP A 115 10.78 -15.25 -19.83
CA ASP A 115 10.86 -14.55 -18.55
C ASP A 115 10.83 -13.04 -18.77
N ILE A 116 9.98 -12.35 -18.01
CA ILE A 116 9.84 -10.89 -18.08
C ILE A 116 10.23 -10.32 -16.72
N ARG A 117 11.23 -9.45 -16.71
CA ARG A 117 11.56 -8.65 -15.53
C ARG A 117 10.61 -7.47 -15.43
N LEU A 118 10.07 -7.25 -14.24
CA LEU A 118 9.34 -6.04 -13.88
C LEU A 118 10.15 -5.19 -12.90
N ASP A 119 10.21 -3.91 -13.20
CA ASP A 119 10.79 -2.86 -12.38
C ASP A 119 9.67 -1.92 -11.90
N TRP A 120 9.39 -1.91 -10.60
CA TRP A 120 8.29 -1.16 -10.00
C TRP A 120 8.68 0.27 -9.65
N GLN A 121 7.83 1.20 -10.03
CA GLN A 121 7.84 2.59 -9.57
C GLN A 121 6.47 2.92 -8.99
N ILE A 122 6.45 3.68 -7.90
CA ILE A 122 5.24 3.98 -7.13
C ILE A 122 5.11 5.49 -7.02
N TYR A 123 3.89 5.96 -7.19
CA TYR A 123 3.54 7.36 -7.23
C TYR A 123 2.35 7.61 -6.31
N ASN A 124 2.39 8.72 -5.58
CA ASN A 124 1.22 9.28 -4.91
C ASN A 124 0.49 10.22 -5.86
N GLN A 125 -0.83 10.19 -5.82
CA GLN A 125 -1.67 11.13 -6.58
C GLN A 125 -2.22 12.15 -5.60
N GLU A 126 -1.87 13.42 -5.82
CA GLU A 126 -2.35 14.56 -5.04
C GLU A 126 -3.39 15.33 -5.87
N GLU A 127 -4.51 15.73 -5.25
CA GLU A 127 -5.61 16.41 -5.94
C GLU A 127 -5.20 17.76 -6.56
N ASP A 128 -4.23 18.44 -5.93
CA ASP A 128 -3.75 19.76 -6.35
C ASP A 128 -2.53 19.72 -7.27
N ASP A 129 -2.11 18.54 -7.73
CA ASP A 129 -0.96 18.41 -8.62
C ASP A 129 -1.31 18.87 -10.05
N LYS A 130 -0.71 19.99 -10.46
CA LYS A 130 -0.93 20.63 -11.77
C LYS A 130 0.15 20.25 -12.78
N LYS A 131 1.10 19.39 -12.42
CA LYS A 131 2.19 19.00 -13.32
C LYS A 131 1.65 18.08 -14.42
N LEU A 132 1.95 18.42 -15.68
CA LEU A 132 1.44 17.68 -16.84
C LEU A 132 2.44 16.67 -17.41
N VAL A 133 3.74 16.98 -17.30
CA VAL A 133 4.80 16.25 -18.00
C VAL A 133 6.01 16.10 -17.07
N ASP A 134 6.62 14.92 -17.11
CA ASP A 134 7.91 14.63 -16.51
C ASP A 134 9.02 14.60 -17.57
N LEU A 135 10.14 15.27 -17.26
CA LEU A 135 11.41 15.12 -17.97
C LEU A 135 12.33 14.25 -17.11
N LEU A 136 12.57 13.02 -17.54
CA LEU A 136 13.46 12.08 -16.86
C LEU A 136 14.81 12.04 -17.56
N MET A 137 15.88 12.21 -16.80
CA MET A 137 17.25 12.13 -17.29
C MET A 137 17.96 10.97 -16.60
N PHE A 138 18.52 10.06 -17.41
CA PHE A 138 19.24 8.89 -16.94
C PHE A 138 20.67 8.91 -17.47
N PHE A 139 21.62 8.58 -16.60
CA PHE A 139 22.99 8.30 -16.97
C PHE A 139 23.15 6.78 -16.99
N GLY A 140 23.17 6.18 -18.20
CA GLY A 140 23.18 4.72 -18.37
C GLY A 140 21.78 4.11 -18.54
N ASP A 141 21.64 2.85 -18.14
CA ASP A 141 20.38 2.11 -18.23
C ASP A 141 19.39 2.60 -17.15
N PRO A 142 18.17 3.04 -17.51
CA PRO A 142 17.15 3.42 -16.53
C PRO A 142 16.68 2.28 -15.61
N PHE A 143 16.90 1.02 -16.00
CA PHE A 143 16.46 -0.18 -15.26
C PHE A 143 17.61 -1.18 -15.10
N PRO A 144 18.67 -0.84 -14.34
CA PRO A 144 19.81 -1.73 -14.16
C PRO A 144 19.42 -2.98 -13.36
N LEU A 145 20.09 -4.10 -13.64
CA LEU A 145 19.94 -5.33 -12.87
C LEU A 145 20.39 -5.10 -11.42
N GLN A 146 19.49 -5.36 -10.47
CA GLN A 146 19.84 -5.39 -9.05
C GLN A 146 20.40 -6.79 -8.75
N TYR A 147 21.72 -6.94 -8.87
CA TYR A 147 22.38 -8.19 -8.47
C TYR A 147 22.06 -8.47 -7.00
N ARG A 148 21.40 -9.60 -6.73
CA ARG A 148 21.27 -10.19 -5.39
C ARG A 148 22.66 -10.23 -4.76
N THR A 149 22.86 -9.53 -3.64
CA THR A 149 23.85 -9.95 -2.65
C THR A 149 23.59 -11.42 -2.35
N ALA A 150 24.52 -12.28 -2.77
CA ALA A 150 24.43 -13.71 -2.58
C ALA A 150 24.43 -14.02 -1.07
N SER A 151 23.26 -14.32 -0.51
CA SER A 151 23.15 -14.95 0.80
C SER A 151 23.14 -16.48 0.64
N THR A 152 24.33 -17.08 0.65
CA THR A 152 24.54 -18.43 1.17
C THR A 152 25.80 -18.38 2.01
N GLY A 153 25.66 -18.68 3.30
CA GLY A 153 26.65 -18.35 4.33
C GLY A 153 28.03 -18.98 4.15
N SER A 154 29.04 -18.19 4.50
CA SER A 154 30.24 -18.65 5.17
C SER A 154 30.88 -17.47 5.88
N THR A 155 31.27 -17.71 7.13
CA THR A 155 31.74 -16.80 8.17
C THR A 155 32.95 -15.97 7.75
N SER A 156 32.87 -14.64 7.87
CA SER A 156 34.00 -13.81 8.30
C SER A 156 33.51 -12.41 8.65
N GLU A 157 33.85 -11.96 9.86
CA GLU A 157 33.58 -10.63 10.39
C GLU A 157 34.27 -9.57 9.53
N SER A 158 33.53 -8.53 9.14
CA SER A 158 34.05 -7.17 8.96
C SER A 158 32.85 -6.22 8.90
N GLU A 159 32.60 -5.56 10.02
CA GLU A 159 31.72 -4.41 10.12
C GLU A 159 32.17 -3.31 9.16
N ILE A 160 31.31 -2.89 8.24
CA ILE A 160 31.28 -1.49 7.81
C ILE A 160 29.82 -1.07 7.70
N THR A 161 29.39 -0.33 8.71
CA THR A 161 28.15 0.42 8.79
C THR A 161 28.15 1.48 7.68
N LEU A 162 27.14 1.51 6.81
CA LEU A 162 26.81 2.73 6.08
C LEU A 162 25.32 3.01 6.24
N LYS A 163 25.07 3.92 7.19
CA LYS A 163 23.80 4.62 7.36
C LYS A 163 23.51 5.44 6.09
N LEU A 164 22.24 5.42 5.73
CA LEU A 164 21.54 6.30 4.80
C LEU A 164 21.87 7.78 5.07
N ASP A 165 22.09 8.58 4.03
CA ASP A 165 21.59 9.95 4.03
C ASP A 165 21.38 10.55 2.62
N GLN A 166 20.53 11.57 2.65
CA GLN A 166 19.74 12.20 1.60
C GLN A 166 20.52 12.93 0.47
N ALA A 167 19.83 13.02 -0.67
CA ALA A 167 19.87 14.06 -1.70
C ALA A 167 21.15 14.90 -1.88
N ALA A 168 21.85 14.70 -3.00
CA ALA A 168 22.51 15.79 -3.72
C ALA A 168 22.70 15.44 -5.20
N ILE A 169 22.25 16.33 -6.07
CA ILE A 169 22.63 16.39 -7.48
C ILE A 169 24.15 16.64 -7.55
N PRO A 170 24.96 15.88 -8.30
CA PRO A 170 26.33 16.28 -8.58
C PRO A 170 26.37 17.12 -9.86
N CYS A 171 26.46 18.43 -9.70
CA CYS A 171 26.97 19.33 -10.74
C CYS A 171 28.51 19.30 -10.72
N GLY A 172 29.14 19.48 -11.89
CA GLY A 172 30.48 18.98 -12.20
C GLY A 172 31.68 19.56 -11.43
N SER A 173 32.84 18.93 -11.63
CA SER A 173 34.16 19.56 -11.50
C SER A 173 35.18 18.85 -12.39
N ILE A 174 35.66 19.57 -13.40
CA ILE A 174 36.82 19.21 -14.21
C ILE A 174 38.06 19.75 -13.49
N HIS A 175 39.01 18.89 -13.11
CA HIS A 175 40.42 19.27 -13.01
C HIS A 175 41.35 18.10 -13.41
N PRO A 176 42.42 18.36 -14.18
CA PRO A 176 43.35 17.35 -14.68
C PRO A 176 44.56 17.18 -13.74
N ALA A 177 45.06 15.95 -13.55
CA ALA A 177 46.37 15.73 -12.94
C ALA A 177 47.06 14.48 -13.49
N SER A 178 48.05 14.75 -14.33
CA SER A 178 49.36 14.11 -14.54
C SER A 178 49.55 12.61 -14.24
N ARG A 179 49.87 11.93 -15.36
CA ARG A 179 50.72 10.75 -15.59
C ARG A 179 51.77 10.42 -14.51
N THR A 180 51.93 9.12 -14.23
CA THR A 180 53.20 8.39 -14.37
C THR A 180 52.95 6.91 -14.68
N THR A 181 53.80 6.39 -15.55
CA THR A 181 53.92 5.09 -16.22
C THR A 181 54.08 3.91 -15.27
N ASP A 182 53.48 2.76 -15.61
CA ASP A 182 54.23 1.51 -15.81
C ASP A 182 53.39 0.48 -16.58
N GLU A 183 54.03 -0.12 -17.57
CA GLU A 183 53.49 -1.00 -18.60
C GLU A 183 53.19 -2.40 -18.05
N LYS A 184 51.99 -2.92 -18.32
CA LYS A 184 51.75 -4.34 -18.54
C LYS A 184 50.52 -4.52 -19.43
N GLU A 185 50.80 -4.82 -20.69
CA GLU A 185 49.80 -5.27 -21.66
C GLU A 185 49.11 -6.53 -21.13
N THR A 186 47.86 -6.39 -20.73
CA THR A 186 46.89 -7.47 -20.80
C THR A 186 45.74 -6.90 -21.61
N THR A 187 45.46 -7.51 -22.76
CA THR A 187 44.39 -7.13 -23.68
C THR A 187 43.03 -7.41 -23.04
N THR A 188 42.66 -6.64 -22.02
CA THR A 188 41.27 -6.48 -21.61
C THR A 188 40.67 -5.48 -22.58
N GLN A 189 39.80 -5.99 -23.44
CA GLN A 189 38.88 -5.19 -24.23
C GLN A 189 37.99 -4.44 -23.24
N GLU A 190 38.47 -3.29 -22.75
CA GLU A 190 37.67 -2.33 -22.01
C GLU A 190 36.49 -2.00 -22.93
N SER A 191 35.32 -2.52 -22.59
CA SER A 191 34.09 -2.05 -23.18
C SER A 191 34.03 -0.57 -22.83
N THR A 192 34.36 0.30 -23.77
CA THR A 192 34.10 1.74 -23.68
C THR A 192 32.68 1.88 -23.18
N ILE A 193 32.52 2.21 -21.90
CA ILE A 193 31.24 2.53 -21.30
C ILE A 193 30.83 3.82 -22.01
N GLN A 194 30.04 3.69 -23.08
CA GLN A 194 29.38 4.84 -23.65
C GLN A 194 28.42 5.32 -22.56
N GLU A 195 28.80 6.42 -21.90
CA GLU A 195 27.95 7.19 -21.01
C GLU A 195 26.77 7.74 -21.81
N LYS A 196 25.80 6.88 -22.07
CA LYS A 196 24.58 7.24 -22.79
C LYS A 196 23.69 8.00 -21.82
N ILE A 197 23.62 9.31 -22.03
CA ILE A 197 22.59 10.14 -21.39
C ILE A 197 21.28 9.88 -22.14
N THR A 198 20.29 9.33 -21.44
CA THR A 198 18.96 9.08 -21.99
C THR A 198 17.99 10.07 -21.39
N ILE A 199 17.31 10.83 -22.24
CA ILE A 199 16.26 11.79 -21.85
C ILE A 199 14.91 11.20 -22.28
N HIS A 200 13.98 11.10 -21.36
CA HIS A 200 12.63 10.59 -21.62
C HIS A 200 11.58 11.61 -21.15
N ILE A 201 10.66 11.97 -22.06
CA ILE A 201 9.54 12.87 -21.79
C ILE A 201 8.28 12.03 -21.75
N ARG A 202 7.51 12.13 -20.68
CA ARG A 202 6.25 11.39 -20.51
C ARG A 202 5.18 12.22 -19.80
N PRO A 203 3.90 11.83 -19.90
CA PRO A 203 2.86 12.37 -19.01
C PRO A 203 3.26 12.21 -17.55
N HIS A 204 2.90 13.20 -16.74
CA HIS A 204 3.12 13.13 -15.30
C HIS A 204 2.20 12.07 -14.67
N GLU A 205 2.79 11.17 -13.88
CA GLU A 205 2.10 10.00 -13.30
C GLU A 205 1.78 10.18 -11.80
N GLY A 206 2.21 11.30 -11.21
CA GLY A 206 2.16 11.60 -9.79
C GLY A 206 3.55 11.76 -9.19
N ILE A 207 3.60 11.96 -7.88
CA ILE A 207 4.85 12.22 -7.14
C ILE A 207 5.48 10.89 -6.74
N PRO A 208 6.73 10.60 -7.15
CA PRO A 208 7.42 9.36 -6.75
C PRO A 208 7.48 9.24 -5.22
N ALA A 209 7.00 8.12 -4.68
CA ALA A 209 6.93 7.93 -3.24
C ALA A 209 6.98 6.46 -2.83
N ASP A 210 7.53 6.23 -1.64
CA ASP A 210 7.63 4.91 -0.99
C ASP A 210 6.68 4.78 0.21
N ASN A 211 5.85 5.79 0.42
CA ASN A 211 4.89 5.94 1.50
C ASN A 211 3.72 6.81 0.98
N PRO A 212 2.44 6.47 1.24
CA PRO A 212 1.97 5.37 2.07
C PRO A 212 2.02 3.99 1.40
N TYR A 213 2.24 3.91 0.10
CA TYR A 213 2.31 2.64 -0.63
C TYR A 213 3.74 2.17 -0.87
N SER A 214 3.99 0.86 -0.75
CA SER A 214 5.23 0.24 -1.19
C SER A 214 4.98 -1.12 -1.86
N ILE A 215 5.87 -1.54 -2.75
CA ILE A 215 5.83 -2.86 -3.39
C ILE A 215 7.15 -3.56 -3.15
N THR A 216 7.06 -4.80 -2.66
CA THR A 216 8.21 -5.66 -2.40
C THR A 216 8.06 -7.00 -3.12
N PRO A 217 9.09 -7.44 -3.88
CA PRO A 217 10.32 -6.69 -4.22
C PRO A 217 10.09 -5.61 -5.29
N ARG A 218 11.00 -4.62 -5.38
CA ARG A 218 10.95 -3.58 -6.44
C ARG A 218 11.32 -4.09 -7.83
N GLN A 219 12.17 -5.10 -7.90
CA GLN A 219 12.53 -5.78 -9.14
C GLN A 219 12.19 -7.26 -9.02
N ILE A 220 11.51 -7.82 -10.02
CA ILE A 220 11.10 -9.22 -10.00
C ILE A 220 11.07 -9.82 -11.39
N VAL A 221 11.47 -11.09 -11.52
CA VAL A 221 11.36 -11.85 -12.77
C VAL A 221 10.12 -12.74 -12.72
N ILE A 222 9.22 -12.59 -13.69
CA ILE A 222 8.03 -13.42 -13.85
C ILE A 222 8.34 -14.51 -14.89
N PRO A 223 8.35 -15.80 -14.51
CA PRO A 223 8.73 -16.87 -15.42
C PRO A 223 7.78 -16.98 -16.61
N GLY A 224 8.31 -17.28 -17.79
CA GLY A 224 7.52 -17.55 -18.99
C GLY A 224 6.48 -18.65 -18.76
N GLY A 225 5.24 -18.42 -19.19
CA GLY A 225 4.08 -19.31 -18.97
C GLY A 225 3.65 -19.45 -17.50
N GLY A 226 4.32 -18.76 -16.57
CA GLY A 226 4.19 -18.94 -15.14
C GLY A 226 3.51 -17.78 -14.42
N SER A 227 3.64 -17.78 -13.10
CA SER A 227 3.11 -16.74 -12.23
C SER A 227 4.03 -16.49 -11.04
N ILE A 228 3.94 -15.30 -10.44
CA ILE A 228 4.66 -14.94 -9.23
C ILE A 228 3.81 -14.01 -8.36
N CYS A 229 4.08 -14.00 -7.05
CA CYS A 229 3.40 -13.11 -6.12
C CYS A 229 4.29 -11.92 -5.74
N VAL A 230 3.71 -10.72 -5.73
CA VAL A 230 4.33 -9.52 -5.13
C VAL A 230 3.49 -9.04 -3.95
N CYS A 231 4.14 -8.38 -2.99
CA CYS A 231 3.46 -7.82 -1.83
C CYS A 231 3.36 -6.30 -1.98
N ILE A 232 2.15 -5.77 -1.86
CA ILE A 232 1.89 -4.33 -1.78
C ILE A 232 1.56 -4.00 -0.32
N SER A 233 2.21 -3.01 0.26
CA SER A 233 1.89 -2.49 1.59
C SER A 233 1.19 -1.14 1.50
N PHE A 234 0.36 -0.84 2.49
CA PHE A 234 -0.17 0.48 2.78
C PHE A 234 0.12 0.82 4.24
N SER A 235 0.80 1.93 4.47
CA SER A 235 1.13 2.48 5.79
C SER A 235 0.25 3.70 6.06
N PRO A 236 -0.79 3.58 6.91
CA PRO A 236 -1.67 4.70 7.23
C PRO A 236 -0.89 5.89 7.82
N LEU A 237 -0.95 7.02 7.12
CA LEU A 237 -0.37 8.29 7.59
C LEU A 237 -1.07 8.78 8.86
N ILE A 238 -0.36 9.61 9.62
CA ILE A 238 -0.95 10.34 10.75
C ILE A 238 -1.65 11.57 10.19
N LEU A 239 -2.98 11.63 10.34
CA LEU A 239 -3.78 12.78 9.96
C LEU A 239 -3.60 13.94 10.95
N PRO A 240 -3.55 15.19 10.46
CA PRO A 240 -3.71 16.37 11.31
C PRO A 240 -5.05 16.37 12.05
N GLU A 241 -5.12 16.98 13.23
CA GLU A 241 -6.34 17.02 14.06
C GLU A 241 -7.57 17.59 13.33
N ALA A 242 -7.36 18.54 12.41
CA ALA A 242 -8.43 19.17 11.64
C ALA A 242 -9.07 18.24 10.57
N VAL A 243 -8.41 17.14 10.21
CA VAL A 243 -8.83 16.26 9.10
C VAL A 243 -9.39 14.96 9.66
N THR A 244 -10.69 14.74 9.51
CA THR A 244 -11.39 13.57 10.04
C THR A 244 -11.24 12.32 9.17
N GLU A 245 -11.18 12.50 7.85
CA GLU A 245 -10.97 11.44 6.86
C GLU A 245 -10.10 11.99 5.72
N ALA A 246 -9.19 11.16 5.19
CA ALA A 246 -8.41 11.47 4.00
C ALA A 246 -8.40 10.26 3.05
N GLN A 247 -8.44 10.55 1.76
CA GLN A 247 -8.27 9.57 0.71
C GLN A 247 -6.80 9.54 0.29
N CYS A 248 -6.23 8.33 0.19
CA CYS A 248 -4.91 8.12 -0.36
C CYS A 248 -5.07 7.45 -1.71
N GLU A 249 -4.64 8.13 -2.77
CA GLU A 249 -4.56 7.60 -4.11
C GLU A 249 -3.11 7.36 -4.50
N GLY A 250 -2.85 6.22 -5.10
CA GLY A 250 -1.52 5.85 -5.56
C GLY A 250 -1.56 5.10 -6.87
N LEU A 251 -0.43 5.11 -7.57
CA LEU A 251 -0.25 4.41 -8.82
C LEU A 251 1.07 3.66 -8.80
N ALA A 252 1.02 2.36 -9.05
CA ALA A 252 2.21 1.54 -9.26
C ALA A 252 2.36 1.19 -10.75
N LEU A 253 3.54 1.42 -11.29
CA LEU A 253 3.93 1.15 -12.66
C LEU A 253 5.01 0.06 -12.69
N GLY A 254 4.74 -1.05 -13.36
CA GLY A 254 5.71 -2.12 -13.60
C GLY A 254 6.28 -2.03 -15.02
N PHE A 255 7.53 -1.61 -15.15
CA PHE A 255 8.23 -1.50 -16.43
C PHE A 255 8.85 -2.83 -16.82
N MET A 256 8.66 -3.25 -18.06
CA MET A 256 9.05 -4.57 -18.53
C MET A 256 10.41 -4.55 -19.21
N SER A 257 11.25 -5.52 -18.86
CA SER A 257 12.53 -5.78 -19.53
C SER A 257 12.66 -7.27 -19.84
N LEU A 258 13.36 -7.60 -20.93
CA LEU A 258 13.68 -8.95 -21.36
C LEU A 258 15.19 -9.12 -21.21
N ASP A 259 15.64 -9.89 -20.22
CA ASP A 259 17.07 -10.05 -19.97
C ASP A 259 17.73 -11.03 -20.94
N ASP A 260 16.95 -11.93 -21.52
CA ASP A 260 17.41 -12.82 -22.58
C ASP A 260 17.50 -12.08 -23.93
N LYS A 261 18.71 -11.99 -24.48
CA LYS A 261 18.97 -11.38 -25.79
C LYS A 261 18.18 -12.03 -26.93
N PHE A 262 17.95 -13.34 -26.86
CA PHE A 262 17.13 -14.06 -27.86
C PHE A 262 15.65 -13.68 -27.75
N ALA A 263 15.19 -13.35 -26.54
CA ALA A 263 13.85 -12.83 -26.31
C ALA A 263 13.71 -11.38 -26.75
N GLN A 264 14.77 -10.56 -26.73
CA GLN A 264 14.67 -9.14 -27.09
C GLN A 264 14.44 -8.91 -28.59
N THR A 265 15.19 -9.60 -29.45
CA THR A 265 15.18 -9.31 -30.88
C THR A 265 15.37 -10.55 -31.73
N VAL A 266 14.80 -10.51 -32.93
CA VAL A 266 15.24 -11.34 -34.06
C VAL A 266 15.84 -10.36 -35.05
N PRO A 267 17.12 -10.51 -35.45
CA PRO A 267 17.78 -9.58 -36.34
C PRO A 267 16.90 -9.24 -37.55
N THR A 268 16.78 -7.95 -37.83
CA THR A 268 16.02 -7.35 -38.94
C THR A 268 14.52 -7.67 -39.01
N LYS A 269 13.96 -8.47 -38.10
CA LYS A 269 12.57 -8.92 -38.18
C LYS A 269 11.72 -8.54 -36.97
N VAL A 270 12.31 -8.48 -35.78
CA VAL A 270 11.55 -8.27 -34.55
C VAL A 270 12.25 -7.27 -33.66
N HIS A 271 11.52 -6.23 -33.29
CA HIS A 271 11.92 -5.24 -32.30
C HIS A 271 10.92 -5.25 -31.13
N ARG A 272 11.41 -5.51 -29.92
CA ARG A 272 10.61 -5.45 -28.69
C ARG A 272 11.06 -4.27 -27.85
N ARG A 273 10.16 -3.30 -27.69
CA ARG A 273 10.35 -2.16 -26.82
C ARG A 273 10.41 -2.62 -25.36
N GLN A 274 11.24 -1.97 -24.56
CA GLN A 274 11.49 -2.29 -23.14
C GLN A 274 11.48 -1.01 -22.30
N GLY A 275 11.37 -1.16 -20.98
CA GLY A 275 11.39 -0.04 -20.05
C GLY A 275 10.35 1.02 -20.41
N TYR A 276 10.79 2.27 -20.53
CA TYR A 276 9.93 3.41 -20.89
C TYR A 276 9.42 3.41 -22.33
N GLU A 277 9.98 2.59 -23.22
CA GLU A 277 9.52 2.50 -24.61
C GLU A 277 8.30 1.58 -24.76
N ALA A 278 8.00 0.78 -23.73
CA ALA A 278 6.84 -0.11 -23.68
C ALA A 278 5.79 0.40 -22.66
N PRO A 279 4.48 0.18 -22.90
CA PRO A 279 3.45 0.48 -21.92
C PRO A 279 3.68 -0.32 -20.63
N PRO A 280 3.77 0.32 -19.45
CA PRO A 280 3.97 -0.39 -18.19
C PRO A 280 2.69 -1.13 -17.76
N LEU A 281 2.84 -2.13 -16.90
CA LEU A 281 1.75 -2.65 -16.11
C LEU A 281 1.29 -1.56 -15.13
N ARG A 282 0.02 -1.16 -15.19
CA ARG A 282 -0.54 -0.13 -14.30
C ARG A 282 -1.39 -0.77 -13.22
N VAL A 283 -1.16 -0.39 -11.97
CA VAL A 283 -1.94 -0.82 -10.80
C VAL A 283 -2.33 0.40 -9.97
N SER A 284 -3.61 0.75 -10.01
CA SER A 284 -4.15 1.84 -9.20
C SER A 284 -4.43 1.37 -7.77
N LEU A 285 -3.97 2.13 -6.79
CA LEU A 285 -4.02 1.85 -5.35
C LEU A 285 -4.93 2.88 -4.66
N GLN A 286 -5.77 2.40 -3.74
CA GLN A 286 -6.68 3.28 -3.00
C GLN A 286 -6.84 2.81 -1.55
N ALA A 287 -6.78 3.76 -0.63
CA ALA A 287 -7.07 3.57 0.77
C ALA A 287 -7.74 4.82 1.35
N PHE A 288 -8.40 4.65 2.49
CA PHE A 288 -8.94 5.75 3.28
C PHE A 288 -8.32 5.71 4.66
N ILE A 289 -8.04 6.88 5.22
CA ILE A 289 -7.57 7.03 6.59
C ILE A 289 -8.62 7.82 7.35
N ALA A 290 -9.01 7.36 8.52
CA ALA A 290 -9.95 8.04 9.41
C ALA A 290 -9.32 8.27 10.78
N GLN A 291 -9.70 9.36 11.45
CA GLN A 291 -9.37 9.55 12.86
C GLN A 291 -10.09 8.54 13.75
N ALA A 292 -9.44 8.16 14.84
CA ALA A 292 -10.03 7.32 15.87
C ALA A 292 -10.92 8.18 16.77
N VAL A 293 -12.23 8.20 16.50
CA VAL A 293 -13.19 8.97 17.29
C VAL A 293 -14.45 8.15 17.52
N LEU A 294 -14.87 8.02 18.77
CA LEU A 294 -16.14 7.45 19.17
C LEU A 294 -17.15 8.56 19.45
N LYS A 295 -18.39 8.37 18.98
CA LYS A 295 -19.49 9.23 19.41
C LYS A 295 -19.92 8.81 20.81
N VAL A 296 -19.91 9.76 21.74
CA VAL A 296 -20.39 9.58 23.11
C VAL A 296 -21.78 10.19 23.23
N ASP A 297 -22.78 9.35 23.46
CA ASP A 297 -24.15 9.77 23.74
C ASP A 297 -24.42 9.57 25.24
N MET A 298 -24.90 10.63 25.90
CA MET A 298 -25.24 10.65 27.33
C MET A 298 -26.71 11.04 27.51
N ASP A 299 -27.34 10.55 28.58
CA ASP A 299 -28.75 10.84 28.87
C ASP A 299 -29.00 12.31 29.28
N HIS A 300 -27.94 13.03 29.65
CA HIS A 300 -28.00 14.41 30.13
C HIS A 300 -27.05 15.31 29.35
N SER A 301 -27.52 16.52 29.00
CA SER A 301 -26.75 17.50 28.20
C SER A 301 -25.58 18.15 28.94
N ARG A 302 -25.50 17.99 30.27
CA ARG A 302 -24.46 18.59 31.13
C ARG A 302 -23.33 17.63 31.51
N GLY A 303 -23.20 16.51 30.80
CA GLY A 303 -22.27 15.44 31.16
C GLY A 303 -22.88 14.45 32.17
N MET A 304 -22.03 13.56 32.68
CA MET A 304 -22.43 12.55 33.67
C MET A 304 -22.25 13.11 35.08
N VAL A 305 -23.36 13.29 35.81
CA VAL A 305 -23.35 13.92 37.13
C VAL A 305 -23.89 12.95 38.16
N PHE A 306 -23.05 12.54 39.11
CA PHE A 306 -23.43 11.65 40.21
C PHE A 306 -23.76 12.48 41.46
N HIS A 307 -24.89 12.17 42.09
CA HIS A 307 -25.27 12.73 43.37
C HIS A 307 -25.31 11.61 44.40
N SER A 308 -24.49 11.73 45.44
CA SER A 308 -24.47 10.80 46.58
C SER A 308 -24.33 11.60 47.87
N ALA A 309 -24.91 11.07 48.94
CA ALA A 309 -24.84 11.61 50.28
C ALA A 309 -24.01 10.68 51.18
N ALA A 310 -23.36 11.25 52.20
CA ALA A 310 -22.65 10.45 53.20
C ALA A 310 -23.57 9.46 53.94
N SER A 311 -24.87 9.78 54.02
CA SER A 311 -25.90 8.88 54.56
C SER A 311 -26.06 7.59 53.77
N ASP A 312 -25.65 7.56 52.50
CA ASP A 312 -25.76 6.36 51.64
C ASP A 312 -24.83 5.23 52.12
N LEU A 313 -23.90 5.53 53.03
CA LEU A 313 -23.05 4.54 53.71
C LEU A 313 -23.73 3.90 54.93
N LEU A 314 -24.89 4.39 55.35
CA LEU A 314 -25.65 3.81 56.46
C LEU A 314 -26.60 2.73 55.91
N PRO A 315 -26.54 1.48 56.40
CA PRO A 315 -27.47 0.46 55.95
C PRO A 315 -28.89 0.72 56.48
N ASP A 316 -29.91 0.31 55.71
CA ASP A 316 -31.31 0.41 56.10
C ASP A 316 -31.66 -0.41 57.36
N GLN A 317 -30.84 -1.43 57.68
CA GLN A 317 -31.00 -2.25 58.87
C GLN A 317 -29.85 -2.02 59.87
N PRO A 318 -30.17 -1.68 61.15
CA PRO A 318 -29.18 -1.27 62.14
C PRO A 318 -28.11 -2.30 62.56
N PRO A 319 -28.28 -3.65 62.49
CA PRO A 319 -27.24 -4.56 62.96
C PRO A 319 -26.05 -4.74 61.98
N SER A 320 -26.07 -4.13 60.79
CA SER A 320 -25.08 -4.37 59.74
C SER A 320 -23.84 -3.47 59.75
N GLY A 321 -23.76 -2.48 60.65
CA GLY A 321 -22.63 -1.54 60.72
C GLY A 321 -22.53 -0.61 59.50
N VAL A 322 -21.59 0.35 59.50
CA VAL A 322 -21.44 1.30 58.38
C VAL A 322 -20.88 0.57 57.15
N LEU A 323 -21.48 0.81 55.97
CA LEU A 323 -21.00 0.24 54.71
C LEU A 323 -19.61 0.78 54.37
N THR A 324 -18.79 -0.06 53.74
CA THR A 324 -17.46 0.34 53.26
C THR A 324 -17.53 1.21 52.01
N ASP A 325 -18.55 0.99 51.19
CA ASP A 325 -18.74 1.62 49.89
C ASP A 325 -20.23 1.68 49.52
N SER A 326 -20.65 2.77 48.87
CA SER A 326 -21.97 2.94 48.27
C SER A 326 -21.79 3.40 46.83
N VAL A 327 -22.44 2.71 45.89
CA VAL A 327 -22.13 2.82 44.47
C VAL A 327 -23.30 3.39 43.68
N MET A 328 -23.12 4.56 43.10
CA MET A 328 -24.06 5.16 42.15
C MET A 328 -23.59 4.90 40.73
N THR A 329 -24.43 4.32 39.88
CA THR A 329 -24.04 3.92 38.51
C THR A 329 -24.89 4.64 37.46
N GLN A 330 -24.23 5.20 36.45
CA GLN A 330 -24.86 5.77 35.26
C GLN A 330 -24.30 5.10 34.01
N SER A 331 -25.02 5.20 32.90
CA SER A 331 -24.62 4.61 31.64
C SER A 331 -24.38 5.68 30.58
N LEU A 332 -23.40 5.47 29.72
CA LEU A 332 -23.20 6.22 28.49
C LEU A 332 -23.13 5.26 27.31
N LYS A 333 -23.47 5.74 26.12
CA LYS A 333 -23.43 4.96 24.89
C LYS A 333 -22.28 5.44 24.02
N LEU A 334 -21.36 4.53 23.70
CA LEU A 334 -20.32 4.74 22.70
C LEU A 334 -20.79 4.19 21.36
N THR A 335 -20.62 4.94 20.28
CA THR A 335 -20.98 4.51 18.91
C THR A 335 -19.80 4.72 17.96
N ASN A 336 -19.45 3.70 17.17
CA ASN A 336 -18.43 3.81 16.13
C ASN A 336 -19.09 4.21 14.80
N HIS A 337 -18.86 5.45 14.35
CA HIS A 337 -19.32 5.92 13.04
C HIS A 337 -18.27 5.79 11.93
N THR A 338 -17.05 5.39 12.26
CA THR A 338 -15.98 5.19 11.27
C THR A 338 -16.25 3.91 10.47
N LYS A 339 -15.63 3.82 9.29
CA LYS A 339 -15.70 2.62 8.41
C LYS A 339 -14.69 1.54 8.82
N ALA A 340 -13.95 1.75 9.93
CA ALA A 340 -12.94 0.83 10.45
C ALA A 340 -13.28 0.39 11.89
N PRO A 341 -12.84 -0.80 12.33
CA PRO A 341 -12.96 -1.18 13.74
C PRO A 341 -12.06 -0.29 14.61
N LEU A 342 -12.61 0.16 15.75
CA LEU A 342 -11.88 0.95 16.74
C LEU A 342 -11.50 0.07 17.93
N TYR A 343 -10.20 0.05 18.25
CA TYR A 343 -9.65 -0.63 19.41
C TYR A 343 -9.26 0.44 20.44
N PHE A 344 -9.75 0.33 21.66
CA PHE A 344 -9.58 1.36 22.67
C PHE A 344 -9.64 0.84 24.09
N ARG A 345 -9.24 1.69 25.04
CA ARG A 345 -9.33 1.49 26.49
C ARG A 345 -10.01 2.71 27.09
N LEU A 346 -10.68 2.51 28.22
CA LEU A 346 -11.39 3.56 28.93
C LEU A 346 -10.67 3.77 30.26
N LEU A 347 -10.21 4.99 30.50
CA LEU A 347 -9.39 5.33 31.65
C LEU A 347 -10.17 6.24 32.60
N LEU A 348 -10.34 5.74 33.82
CA LEU A 348 -10.87 6.46 34.98
C LEU A 348 -10.05 6.05 36.21
N SER A 349 -10.06 6.88 37.24
CA SER A 349 -9.44 6.61 38.53
C SER A 349 -10.46 6.75 39.65
N ALA A 350 -10.17 6.13 40.80
CA ALA A 350 -10.97 6.35 42.00
C ALA A 350 -11.14 7.86 42.26
N PRO A 351 -12.35 8.33 42.61
CA PRO A 351 -13.52 7.56 43.06
C PRO A 351 -14.42 7.00 41.96
N PHE A 352 -14.07 7.16 40.68
CA PHE A 352 -14.84 6.62 39.57
C PHE A 352 -14.31 5.25 39.13
N SER A 353 -15.21 4.37 38.70
CA SER A 353 -14.85 3.06 38.14
C SER A 353 -15.70 2.71 36.93
N LEU A 354 -15.23 1.73 36.17
CA LEU A 354 -15.89 1.21 34.98
C LEU A 354 -16.36 -0.21 35.24
N SER A 355 -17.63 -0.48 34.98
CA SER A 355 -18.17 -1.84 34.95
C SER A 355 -18.52 -2.23 33.51
N SER A 356 -17.72 -3.11 32.91
CA SER A 356 -17.96 -3.61 31.56
C SER A 356 -19.10 -4.62 31.55
N THR A 357 -20.18 -4.34 30.81
CA THR A 357 -21.14 -5.38 30.39
C THR A 357 -20.51 -6.21 29.29
N LYS A 358 -20.22 -7.48 29.58
CA LYS A 358 -19.56 -8.46 28.70
C LYS A 358 -20.11 -8.41 27.26
N THR A 359 -19.29 -8.01 26.30
CA THR A 359 -19.48 -8.39 24.88
C THR A 359 -18.82 -9.76 24.67
N SER A 360 -19.50 -10.65 23.95
CA SER A 360 -19.34 -12.12 23.93
C SER A 360 -18.02 -12.69 23.38
N HIS A 361 -16.96 -11.91 23.17
CA HIS A 361 -15.68 -12.42 22.64
C HIS A 361 -14.47 -11.69 23.21
N SER A 362 -14.02 -12.06 24.41
CA SER A 362 -12.68 -11.71 24.89
C SER A 362 -12.07 -12.87 25.66
N LYS A 363 -11.08 -13.55 25.06
CA LYS A 363 -10.20 -14.48 25.77
C LYS A 363 -9.36 -13.67 26.76
N LYS A 364 -9.21 -14.21 27.97
CA LYS A 364 -8.41 -13.62 29.06
C LYS A 364 -6.93 -13.63 28.69
N GLU A 365 -6.30 -12.48 28.63
CA GLU A 365 -4.83 -12.34 28.76
C GLU A 365 -4.48 -11.10 29.57
N SER A 366 -3.69 -11.33 30.64
CA SER A 366 -2.78 -10.41 31.34
C SER A 366 -3.35 -9.17 32.08
N GLU A 367 -2.62 -8.72 33.11
CA GLU A 367 -2.93 -7.71 34.15
C GLU A 367 -3.11 -6.26 33.66
N GLN A 368 -3.41 -6.06 32.37
CA GLN A 368 -3.78 -4.76 31.81
C GLN A 368 -5.28 -4.77 31.48
N GLN A 369 -5.97 -3.64 31.69
CA GLN A 369 -7.40 -3.53 31.36
C GLN A 369 -7.66 -4.03 29.93
N PRO A 370 -8.69 -4.88 29.72
CA PRO A 370 -8.93 -5.52 28.42
C PRO A 370 -9.20 -4.45 27.36
N GLN A 371 -8.48 -4.54 26.24
CA GLN A 371 -8.71 -3.68 25.09
C GLN A 371 -10.09 -3.97 24.49
N LEU A 372 -10.94 -2.93 24.42
CA LEU A 372 -12.29 -3.00 23.87
C LEU A 372 -12.25 -2.81 22.35
N VAL A 373 -13.20 -3.43 21.65
CA VAL A 373 -13.32 -3.34 20.18
C VAL A 373 -14.75 -2.97 19.82
N LEU A 374 -14.92 -1.94 19.00
CA LEU A 374 -16.21 -1.55 18.45
C LEU A 374 -16.13 -1.52 16.92
N TYR A 375 -16.88 -2.41 16.26
CA TYR A 375 -16.91 -2.47 14.80
C TYR A 375 -17.75 -1.32 14.21
N PRO A 376 -17.60 -1.02 12.90
CA PRO A 376 -18.37 0.02 12.24
C PRO A 376 -19.87 -0.11 12.50
N GLN A 377 -20.52 1.03 12.79
CA GLN A 377 -21.96 1.15 13.08
C GLN A 377 -22.44 0.40 14.34
N GLN A 378 -21.54 -0.19 15.12
CA GLN A 378 -21.90 -0.79 16.41
C GLN A 378 -21.89 0.26 17.52
N ASN A 379 -22.63 -0.06 18.57
CA ASN A 379 -22.65 0.70 19.81
C ASN A 379 -22.40 -0.20 21.02
N MET A 380 -21.93 0.41 22.09
CA MET A 380 -21.65 -0.22 23.37
C MET A 380 -22.16 0.67 24.50
N LEU A 381 -22.86 0.06 25.46
CA LEU A 381 -23.26 0.73 26.68
C LEU A 381 -22.16 0.53 27.73
N VAL A 382 -21.63 1.63 28.25
CA VAL A 382 -20.61 1.63 29.30
C VAL A 382 -21.25 2.12 30.58
N LYS A 383 -21.08 1.37 31.66
CA LYS A 383 -21.51 1.77 32.99
C LYS A 383 -20.34 2.39 33.73
N VAL A 384 -20.52 3.63 34.15
CA VAL A 384 -19.59 4.37 34.99
C VAL A 384 -20.20 4.46 36.38
N SER A 385 -19.41 4.14 37.39
CA SER A 385 -19.83 4.11 38.77
C SER A 385 -19.03 5.11 39.59
N PHE A 386 -19.70 5.84 40.47
CA PHE A 386 -19.08 6.64 41.51
C PHE A 386 -19.18 5.89 42.84
N HIS A 387 -18.05 5.74 43.50
CA HIS A 387 -17.90 5.01 44.76
C HIS A 387 -17.80 5.99 45.90
N THR A 388 -18.84 6.06 46.73
CA THR A 388 -18.83 6.81 47.97
C THR A 388 -18.20 5.93 49.05
N THR A 389 -17.00 6.28 49.53
CA THR A 389 -16.30 5.55 50.59
C THR A 389 -16.05 6.45 51.80
N LEU A 390 -15.76 5.83 52.95
CA LEU A 390 -15.39 6.56 54.17
C LEU A 390 -14.13 7.42 53.97
N GLU A 391 -13.20 6.98 53.12
CA GLU A 391 -11.99 7.73 52.80
C GLU A 391 -12.31 9.08 52.17
N LEU A 392 -13.28 9.14 51.25
CA LEU A 392 -13.70 10.39 50.60
C LEU A 392 -14.23 11.41 51.61
N LEU A 393 -14.86 10.97 52.70
CA LEU A 393 -15.35 11.87 53.74
C LEU A 393 -14.24 12.55 54.52
N THR A 394 -13.01 12.04 54.48
CA THR A 394 -11.86 12.69 55.16
C THR A 394 -11.37 13.92 54.41
N TYR A 395 -11.63 14.02 53.10
CA TYR A 395 -11.17 15.14 52.26
C TYR A 395 -11.76 16.48 52.68
N GLN A 396 -12.90 16.50 53.37
CA GLN A 396 -13.51 17.73 53.90
C GLN A 396 -12.67 18.43 55.01
N TYR A 397 -11.69 17.73 55.57
CA TYR A 397 -10.81 18.22 56.62
C TYR A 397 -9.39 18.51 56.12
N LEU A 398 -9.09 18.17 54.86
CA LEU A 398 -7.78 18.44 54.27
C LEU A 398 -7.70 19.90 53.81
N PRO A 399 -6.53 20.56 53.98
CA PRO A 399 -6.29 21.86 53.39
C PRO A 399 -6.20 21.75 51.87
N ASP A 400 -6.55 22.83 51.14
CA ASP A 400 -6.59 22.84 49.67
C ASP A 400 -5.29 22.37 49.00
N THR A 401 -4.15 22.60 49.64
CA THR A 401 -2.82 22.16 49.18
C THR A 401 -2.61 20.64 49.18
N GLN A 402 -3.47 19.88 49.87
CA GLN A 402 -3.40 18.41 49.97
C GLN A 402 -4.54 17.71 49.22
N LEU A 403 -5.42 18.46 48.56
CA LEU A 403 -6.52 17.87 47.77
C LEU A 403 -5.99 17.33 46.43
N LEU A 404 -6.57 16.22 45.99
CA LEU A 404 -6.27 15.64 44.68
C LEU A 404 -6.74 16.58 43.55
N PRO A 405 -6.06 16.55 42.38
CA PRO A 405 -6.51 17.31 41.22
C PRO A 405 -7.97 17.00 40.87
N GLY A 406 -8.78 18.04 40.67
CA GLY A 406 -10.21 17.91 40.35
C GLY A 406 -11.13 17.77 41.57
N VAL A 407 -10.60 17.76 42.80
CA VAL A 407 -11.40 17.77 44.04
C VAL A 407 -11.56 19.19 44.58
N GLN A 408 -12.79 19.58 44.91
CA GLN A 408 -13.10 20.88 45.51
C GLN A 408 -14.05 20.72 46.69
N VAL A 409 -13.81 21.47 47.76
CA VAL A 409 -14.72 21.57 48.90
C VAL A 409 -15.52 22.87 48.76
N LEU A 410 -16.81 22.74 48.46
CA LEU A 410 -17.73 23.87 48.37
C LEU A 410 -18.45 24.04 49.70
N GLN A 411 -18.53 25.25 50.22
CA GLN A 411 -19.33 25.57 51.40
C GLN A 411 -20.46 26.52 50.99
N SER A 412 -21.70 26.16 51.29
CA SER A 412 -22.86 27.03 51.07
C SER A 412 -23.11 27.95 52.26
N GLU A 413 -23.88 29.01 52.04
CA GLU A 413 -24.20 30.04 53.03
C GLU A 413 -24.90 29.50 54.28
N ASN A 414 -25.58 28.36 54.16
CA ASN A 414 -26.23 27.63 55.25
C ASN A 414 -25.26 26.76 56.09
N GLY A 415 -23.96 26.77 55.77
CA GLY A 415 -22.93 25.99 56.44
C GLY A 415 -22.74 24.55 55.93
N GLU A 416 -23.57 24.08 54.98
CA GLU A 416 -23.39 22.76 54.37
C GLU A 416 -22.11 22.72 53.52
N ARG A 417 -21.40 21.59 53.59
CA ARG A 417 -20.21 21.33 52.76
C ARG A 417 -20.52 20.28 51.71
N LYS A 418 -20.04 20.51 50.49
CA LYS A 418 -20.16 19.58 49.36
C LYS A 418 -18.77 19.29 48.80
N LEU A 419 -18.46 18.01 48.63
CA LEU A 419 -17.25 17.57 47.93
C LEU A 419 -17.61 17.39 46.45
N GLN A 420 -16.91 18.13 45.59
CA GLN A 420 -17.05 18.00 44.14
C GLN A 420 -15.82 17.30 43.58
N PHE A 421 -16.04 16.23 42.81
CA PHE A 421 -15.02 15.48 42.09
C PHE A 421 -15.23 15.66 40.59
N ASN A 422 -14.27 16.26 39.90
CA ASN A 422 -14.30 16.47 38.46
C ASN A 422 -13.19 15.64 37.81
N GLN A 423 -13.58 14.71 36.95
CA GLN A 423 -12.66 13.88 36.17
C GLN A 423 -13.19 13.69 34.75
N ASN A 424 -12.29 13.73 33.76
CA ASN A 424 -12.61 13.39 32.39
C ASN A 424 -12.47 11.88 32.17
N LEU A 425 -13.40 11.31 31.39
CA LEU A 425 -13.26 9.95 30.88
C LEU A 425 -12.33 9.97 29.66
N VAL A 426 -11.14 9.39 29.78
CA VAL A 426 -10.21 9.33 28.64
C VAL A 426 -10.42 8.04 27.88
N ILE A 427 -10.68 8.15 26.58
CA ILE A 427 -10.73 7.05 25.63
C ILE A 427 -9.37 7.00 24.92
N GLU A 428 -8.57 6.01 25.28
CA GLU A 428 -7.25 5.80 24.67
C GLU A 428 -7.38 4.78 23.52
N HIS A 429 -7.05 5.18 22.30
CA HIS A 429 -7.09 4.32 21.13
C HIS A 429 -5.78 3.53 20.93
N SER A 430 -5.83 2.44 20.18
CA SER A 430 -4.65 1.57 19.93
C SER A 430 -3.48 2.27 19.24
N ASN A 431 -3.73 3.36 18.53
CA ASN A 431 -2.73 4.24 17.92
C ASN A 431 -2.18 5.29 18.89
N SER A 432 -2.44 5.15 20.20
CA SER A 432 -2.03 6.08 21.27
C SER A 432 -2.66 7.47 21.20
N THR A 433 -3.69 7.68 20.37
CA THR A 433 -4.46 8.93 20.40
C THR A 433 -5.51 8.87 21.50
N CYS A 434 -5.69 9.98 22.23
CA CYS A 434 -6.68 10.09 23.30
C CYS A 434 -7.85 10.98 22.87
N GLN A 435 -9.07 10.54 23.15
CA GLN A 435 -10.28 11.33 23.12
C GLN A 435 -10.74 11.60 24.56
N VAL A 436 -11.08 12.84 24.88
CA VAL A 436 -11.48 13.30 26.21
C VAL A 436 -12.96 13.66 26.23
#